data_AF-A0AA35WGV0-F1
#
_entry.id   AF-A0AA35WGV0-F1
#
_cell.length_a   1.000
_cell.length_b   1.000
_cell.length_c   1.000
_cell.angle_alpha   90.00
_cell.angle_beta   90.00
_cell.angle_gamma   90.00
#
_symmetry.space_group_name_H-M   'P 1'
#
loop_
_entity.id
_entity.type
_entity.pdbx_description
1 polymer ?
#
loop_
_entity_poly.entity_id
_entity_poly.type
_entity_poly.pdbx_seq_one_letter_code
_entity_poly.pdbx_strand_id
1 'polypeptide(L)'
;NATHPASSCEEILQLAPQSTSGLYWLRGTDNRPSQMYCDMERSCKGVAGGWMRVASIDMTDTSSTCPSGLRATFTFVVNVCTRNIDGSGCSSAMLPVQGVEYSQVCGKIIGYQFGSTDAFEGSVRDIDATYVDGISLTYGSNPRNHIWTFVAALHEHHSQKDSVCPCTDTRWNPPPVVPSFIGNDYFCDTGSEN
;
A
#
# COMPACT_ATOMS: atom_id res chain seq x y z
N ASN A 1 2.93 -15.56 -25.38
CA ASN A 1 3.94 -16.66 -25.43
C ASN A 1 5.25 -16.08 -24.88
N ALA A 2 6.09 -16.84 -24.17
CA ALA A 2 7.38 -16.36 -23.67
C ALA A 2 8.32 -15.83 -24.76
N THR A 3 8.14 -16.24 -26.03
CA THR A 3 8.90 -15.73 -27.18
C THR A 3 8.45 -14.34 -27.67
N HIS A 4 7.23 -13.93 -27.31
CA HIS A 4 6.66 -12.62 -27.64
C HIS A 4 5.83 -12.15 -26.43
N PRO A 5 6.51 -11.77 -25.33
CA PRO A 5 5.85 -11.26 -24.13
C PRO A 5 5.25 -9.88 -24.40
N ALA A 6 4.10 -9.59 -23.80
CA ALA A 6 3.49 -8.26 -23.86
C ALA A 6 4.26 -7.29 -22.95
N SER A 7 4.18 -6.00 -23.19
CA SER A 7 4.74 -4.97 -22.31
C SER A 7 3.94 -4.79 -21.02
N SER A 8 2.62 -5.01 -21.05
CA SER A 8 1.75 -4.86 -19.88
C SER A 8 0.48 -5.72 -19.98
N CYS A 9 -0.22 -5.87 -18.86
CA CYS A 9 -1.55 -6.46 -18.84
C CYS A 9 -2.59 -5.62 -19.60
N GLU A 10 -2.42 -4.29 -19.60
CA GLU A 10 -3.25 -3.36 -20.37
C GLU A 10 -3.14 -3.61 -21.87
N GLU A 11 -1.91 -3.78 -22.40
CA GLU A 11 -1.70 -4.08 -23.82
C GLU A 11 -2.45 -5.36 -24.24
N ILE A 12 -2.37 -6.41 -23.41
CA ILE A 12 -3.06 -7.68 -23.67
C ILE A 12 -4.56 -7.45 -23.78
N LEU A 13 -5.15 -6.68 -22.85
CA LEU A 13 -6.58 -6.44 -22.83
C LEU A 13 -7.03 -5.54 -24.00
N GLN A 14 -6.21 -4.57 -24.41
CA GLN A 14 -6.49 -3.73 -25.58
C GLN A 14 -6.46 -4.53 -26.88
N LEU A 15 -5.48 -5.42 -27.07
CA LEU A 15 -5.36 -6.25 -28.27
C LEU A 15 -6.39 -7.39 -28.31
N ALA A 16 -6.77 -7.91 -27.15
CA ALA A 16 -7.73 -8.99 -27.02
C ALA A 16 -8.73 -8.68 -25.88
N PRO A 17 -9.81 -7.94 -26.15
CA PRO A 17 -10.79 -7.52 -25.13
C PRO A 17 -11.57 -8.68 -24.47
N GLN A 18 -11.49 -9.89 -25.03
CA GLN A 18 -12.09 -11.11 -24.47
C GLN A 18 -11.13 -11.88 -23.54
N SER A 19 -9.93 -11.33 -23.30
CA SER A 19 -8.94 -11.91 -22.38
C SER A 19 -9.50 -12.01 -20.97
N THR A 20 -9.36 -13.18 -20.36
CA THR A 20 -9.79 -13.42 -18.97
C THR A 20 -8.62 -13.25 -18.00
N SER A 21 -8.93 -13.06 -16.70
CA SER A 21 -7.91 -12.96 -15.66
C SER A 21 -7.08 -14.25 -15.56
N GLY A 22 -5.76 -14.13 -15.44
CA GLY A 22 -4.88 -15.30 -15.49
C GLY A 22 -3.40 -14.94 -15.53
N LEU A 23 -2.55 -15.95 -15.75
CA LEU A 23 -1.11 -15.74 -15.89
C LEU A 23 -0.72 -15.45 -17.34
N TYR A 24 0.01 -14.35 -17.53
CA TYR A 24 0.50 -13.90 -18.82
C TYR A 24 2.01 -13.65 -18.79
N TRP A 25 2.64 -13.74 -19.96
CA TRP A 25 4.05 -13.42 -20.13
C TRP A 25 4.22 -11.93 -20.41
N LEU A 26 4.87 -11.23 -19.49
CA LEU A 26 5.19 -9.81 -19.60
C LEU A 26 6.69 -9.60 -19.78
N ARG A 27 7.05 -8.52 -20.47
CA ARG A 27 8.43 -8.13 -20.76
C ARG A 27 8.90 -7.16 -19.68
N GLY A 28 9.92 -7.56 -18.92
CA GLY A 28 10.63 -6.64 -18.03
C GLY A 28 11.56 -5.69 -18.79
N THR A 29 12.03 -4.64 -18.12
CA THR A 29 13.01 -3.66 -18.63
C THR A 29 14.34 -4.29 -19.06
N ASP A 30 14.67 -5.47 -18.56
CA ASP A 30 15.85 -6.25 -18.95
C ASP A 30 15.61 -7.17 -20.17
N ASN A 31 14.46 -7.01 -20.84
CA ASN A 31 13.95 -7.86 -21.93
C ASN A 31 13.73 -9.33 -21.55
N ARG A 32 13.71 -9.69 -20.25
CA ARG A 32 13.40 -11.05 -19.83
C ARG A 32 11.88 -11.25 -19.68
N PRO A 33 11.32 -12.33 -20.24
CA PRO A 33 9.92 -12.66 -20.05
C PRO A 33 9.68 -13.17 -18.63
N SER A 34 8.74 -12.55 -17.93
CA SER A 34 8.29 -12.96 -16.60
C SER A 34 6.80 -13.29 -16.63
N GLN A 35 6.40 -14.35 -15.94
CA GLN A 35 4.99 -14.73 -15.85
C GLN A 35 4.34 -13.99 -14.68
N MET A 36 3.38 -13.13 -14.99
CA MET A 36 2.67 -12.29 -14.02
C MET A 36 1.17 -12.54 -14.11
N TYR A 37 0.45 -12.37 -13.00
CA TYR A 37 -1.00 -12.46 -13.02
C TYR A 37 -1.61 -11.13 -13.49
N CYS A 38 -2.39 -11.17 -14.55
CA CYS A 38 -3.18 -10.06 -15.03
C CYS A 38 -4.63 -10.22 -14.60
N ASP A 39 -5.15 -9.21 -13.92
CA ASP A 39 -6.56 -9.05 -13.59
C ASP A 39 -7.22 -8.22 -14.69
N MET A 40 -8.04 -8.89 -15.52
CA MET A 40 -8.70 -8.31 -16.69
C MET A 40 -10.07 -7.73 -16.38
N GLU A 41 -10.53 -7.85 -15.13
CA GLU A 41 -11.92 -7.55 -14.75
C GLU A 41 -12.00 -6.41 -13.75
N ARG A 42 -11.06 -6.33 -12.79
CA ARG A 42 -11.09 -5.32 -11.73
C ARG A 42 -11.06 -3.92 -12.31
N SER A 43 -12.00 -3.09 -11.86
CA SER A 43 -11.97 -1.66 -12.13
C SER A 43 -11.40 -0.89 -10.94
N CYS A 44 -10.58 0.12 -11.22
CA CYS A 44 -10.05 1.01 -10.21
C CYS A 44 -9.88 2.42 -10.76
N LYS A 45 -10.45 3.41 -10.05
CA LYS A 45 -10.44 4.83 -10.43
C LYS A 45 -10.78 5.08 -11.93
N GLY A 46 -11.73 4.32 -12.47
CA GLY A 46 -12.19 4.47 -13.87
C GLY A 46 -11.39 3.68 -14.91
N VAL A 47 -10.33 2.97 -14.54
CA VAL A 47 -9.60 2.04 -15.44
C VAL A 47 -10.12 0.62 -15.20
N ALA A 48 -10.64 -0.01 -16.24
CA ALA A 48 -11.22 -1.36 -16.18
C ALA A 48 -10.27 -2.41 -16.75
N GLY A 49 -9.93 -3.41 -15.92
CA GLY A 49 -9.05 -4.50 -16.31
C GLY A 49 -7.62 -4.08 -16.63
N GLY A 50 -6.81 -5.02 -17.12
CA GLY A 50 -5.44 -4.76 -17.54
C GLY A 50 -4.47 -4.52 -16.37
N TRP A 51 -4.82 -4.98 -15.16
CA TRP A 51 -4.02 -4.75 -13.96
C TRP A 51 -3.03 -5.89 -13.71
N MET A 52 -1.74 -5.57 -13.61
CA MET A 52 -0.74 -6.54 -13.16
C MET A 52 -0.78 -6.67 -11.64
N ARG A 53 -0.98 -7.89 -11.13
CA ARG A 53 -0.99 -8.15 -9.69
C ARG A 53 0.44 -8.23 -9.15
N VAL A 54 0.78 -7.27 -8.28
CA VAL A 54 2.09 -7.20 -7.59
C VAL A 54 2.11 -7.92 -6.25
N ALA A 55 0.97 -8.00 -5.57
CA ALA A 55 0.81 -8.69 -4.30
C ALA A 55 -0.64 -9.13 -4.09
N SER A 56 -0.81 -10.20 -3.31
CA SER A 56 -2.11 -10.66 -2.80
C SER A 56 -1.85 -11.32 -1.46
N ILE A 57 -2.05 -10.58 -0.38
CA ILE A 57 -1.79 -11.03 0.98
C ILE A 57 -3.13 -11.06 1.69
N ASP A 58 -3.70 -12.26 1.82
CA ASP A 58 -4.96 -12.47 2.53
C ASP A 58 -4.69 -13.28 3.79
N MET A 59 -4.53 -12.59 4.91
CA MET A 59 -4.25 -13.24 6.18
C MET A 59 -5.48 -13.92 6.80
N THR A 60 -6.66 -13.82 6.18
CA THR A 60 -7.81 -14.66 6.56
C THR A 60 -7.65 -16.11 6.08
N ASP A 61 -6.87 -16.31 5.02
CA ASP A 61 -6.41 -17.63 4.59
C ASP A 61 -5.26 -18.09 5.48
N THR A 62 -5.44 -19.24 6.15
CA THR A 62 -4.44 -19.81 7.07
C THR A 62 -3.18 -20.32 6.37
N SER A 63 -3.21 -20.45 5.04
CA SER A 63 -2.04 -20.80 4.21
C SER A 63 -1.21 -19.59 3.78
N SER A 64 -1.75 -18.37 3.91
CA SER A 64 -1.03 -17.14 3.58
C SER A 64 0.13 -16.91 4.55
N THR A 65 1.23 -16.38 4.02
CA THR A 65 2.41 -16.00 4.80
C THR A 65 2.66 -14.50 4.65
N CYS A 66 3.17 -13.89 5.72
CA CYS A 66 3.57 -12.50 5.65
C CYS A 66 4.78 -12.33 4.72
N PRO A 67 4.82 -11.25 3.92
CA PRO A 67 5.99 -10.90 3.14
C PRO A 67 7.26 -10.77 4.00
N SER A 68 8.41 -11.06 3.39
CA SER A 68 9.71 -10.87 4.05
C SER A 68 9.86 -9.44 4.58
N GLY A 69 10.34 -9.31 5.81
CA GLY A 69 10.44 -8.04 6.53
C GLY A 69 9.27 -7.76 7.47
N LEU A 70 8.13 -8.45 7.32
CA LEU A 70 7.00 -8.39 8.24
C LEU A 70 6.88 -9.68 9.06
N ARG A 71 6.24 -9.57 10.23
CA ARG A 71 6.00 -10.70 11.14
C ARG A 71 4.52 -11.04 11.18
N ALA A 72 4.19 -12.30 10.96
CA ALA A 72 2.86 -12.83 11.20
C ALA A 72 2.56 -12.82 12.71
N THR A 73 1.40 -12.30 13.08
CA THR A 73 0.90 -12.37 14.44
C THR A 73 -0.60 -12.68 14.42
N PHE A 74 -1.08 -13.24 15.52
CA PHE A 74 -2.50 -13.46 15.72
C PHE A 74 -3.02 -12.39 16.68
N THR A 75 -3.85 -11.49 16.18
CA THR A 75 -4.77 -10.75 17.05
C THR A 75 -5.84 -11.75 17.49
N PHE A 76 -6.41 -11.62 18.68
CA PHE A 76 -7.37 -12.58 19.27
C PHE A 76 -8.54 -13.03 18.36
N VAL A 77 -8.73 -12.39 17.20
CA VAL A 77 -9.76 -12.63 16.18
C VAL A 77 -9.22 -12.97 14.79
N VAL A 78 -8.04 -12.46 14.38
CA VAL A 78 -7.53 -12.60 13.00
C VAL A 78 -5.99 -12.66 12.93
N ASN A 79 -5.45 -13.41 11.98
CA ASN A 79 -4.03 -13.30 11.62
C ASN A 79 -3.78 -12.00 10.87
N VAL A 80 -2.66 -11.34 11.15
CA VAL A 80 -2.25 -10.09 10.50
C VAL A 80 -0.74 -10.06 10.30
N CYS A 81 -0.27 -9.21 9.39
CA CYS A 81 1.14 -8.88 9.25
C CYS A 81 1.46 -7.60 10.00
N THR A 82 2.49 -7.64 10.83
CA THR A 82 2.96 -6.51 11.64
C THR A 82 4.43 -6.20 11.35
N ARG A 83 4.88 -5.05 11.84
CA ARG A 83 6.31 -4.71 11.88
C ARG A 83 7.11 -5.78 12.61
N ASN A 84 8.29 -6.11 12.10
CA ASN A 84 9.19 -7.11 12.67
C ASN A 84 10.27 -6.45 13.55
N ILE A 85 9.83 -5.58 14.46
CA ILE A 85 10.68 -4.90 15.45
C ILE A 85 9.90 -4.76 16.76
N ASP A 86 10.62 -4.71 17.88
CA ASP A 86 10.05 -4.36 19.18
C ASP A 86 10.44 -2.90 19.49
N GLY A 87 9.46 -2.04 19.85
CA GLY A 87 9.68 -0.59 20.04
C GLY A 87 9.31 0.27 18.81
N SER A 88 9.85 1.49 18.71
CA SER A 88 9.52 2.44 17.63
C SER A 88 10.34 2.19 16.37
N GLY A 89 9.74 2.35 15.19
CA GLY A 89 10.42 2.18 13.90
C GLY A 89 9.49 1.67 12.80
N CYS A 90 10.07 1.40 11.64
CA CYS A 90 9.37 0.83 10.50
C CYS A 90 9.94 -0.55 10.12
N SER A 91 9.10 -1.39 9.53
CA SER A 91 9.54 -2.56 8.77
C SER A 91 8.87 -2.53 7.41
N SER A 92 9.58 -2.96 6.38
CA SER A 92 9.11 -2.90 5.01
C SER A 92 9.27 -4.24 4.31
N ALA A 93 8.34 -4.55 3.42
CA ALA A 93 8.48 -5.63 2.48
C ALA A 93 8.63 -5.08 1.07
N MET A 94 9.59 -5.62 0.31
CA MET A 94 9.72 -5.30 -1.11
C MET A 94 8.78 -6.20 -1.91
N LEU A 95 7.91 -5.60 -2.71
CA LEU A 95 7.01 -6.31 -3.62
C LEU A 95 7.62 -6.28 -5.03
N PRO A 96 8.09 -7.41 -5.57
CA PRO A 96 8.80 -7.42 -6.83
C PRO A 96 7.85 -7.20 -8.01
N VAL A 97 8.15 -6.21 -8.85
CA VAL A 97 7.43 -5.95 -10.11
C VAL A 97 8.08 -6.62 -11.33
N GLN A 98 9.13 -7.42 -11.11
CA GLN A 98 9.88 -8.15 -12.16
C GLN A 98 10.35 -7.27 -13.33
N GLY A 99 10.70 -6.01 -13.02
CA GLY A 99 11.12 -5.04 -14.02
C GLY A 99 10.02 -4.60 -14.99
N VAL A 100 8.75 -4.94 -14.75
CA VAL A 100 7.64 -4.44 -15.57
C VAL A 100 7.32 -3.01 -15.13
N GLU A 101 7.32 -2.09 -16.10
CA GLU A 101 6.98 -0.69 -15.86
C GLU A 101 5.49 -0.54 -15.53
N TYR A 102 5.17 0.44 -14.68
CA TYR A 102 3.80 0.74 -14.28
C TYR A 102 3.62 2.26 -14.15
N SER A 103 2.40 2.73 -14.44
CA SER A 103 2.03 4.14 -14.35
C SER A 103 1.12 4.43 -13.16
N GLN A 104 0.45 3.41 -12.63
CA GLN A 104 -0.55 3.54 -11.58
C GLN A 104 -0.51 2.32 -10.66
N VAL A 105 -0.87 2.56 -9.39
CA VAL A 105 -1.07 1.49 -8.42
C VAL A 105 -2.50 1.55 -7.91
N CYS A 106 -3.13 0.38 -7.87
CA CYS A 106 -4.42 0.19 -7.24
C CYS A 106 -4.34 -0.94 -6.23
N GLY A 107 -5.00 -0.77 -5.09
CA GLY A 107 -5.02 -1.79 -4.06
C GLY A 107 -6.13 -1.59 -3.04
N LYS A 108 -6.26 -2.59 -2.18
CA LYS A 108 -7.09 -2.56 -0.98
C LYS A 108 -6.21 -2.96 0.18
N ILE A 109 -6.29 -2.19 1.27
CA ILE A 109 -5.64 -2.47 2.53
C ILE A 109 -6.74 -2.65 3.57
N ILE A 110 -6.57 -3.65 4.44
CA ILE A 110 -7.41 -3.84 5.63
C ILE A 110 -6.46 -3.72 6.81
N GLY A 111 -6.59 -2.64 7.57
CA GLY A 111 -5.84 -2.40 8.79
C GLY A 111 -6.68 -2.71 10.02
N TYR A 112 -6.05 -3.19 11.08
CA TYR A 112 -6.65 -3.33 12.41
C TYR A 112 -5.86 -2.46 13.37
N GLN A 113 -6.53 -1.50 14.00
CA GLN A 113 -5.90 -0.63 14.99
C GLN A 113 -5.57 -1.43 16.25
N PHE A 114 -4.41 -1.19 16.83
CA PHE A 114 -3.98 -1.79 18.09
C PHE A 114 -3.12 -0.82 18.89
N GLY A 115 -3.38 -0.73 20.19
CA GLY A 115 -2.65 0.17 21.08
C GLY A 115 -2.94 1.65 20.79
N SER A 116 -1.91 2.48 20.88
CA SER A 116 -1.99 3.93 20.67
C SER A 116 -1.30 4.32 19.35
N THR A 117 -2.08 4.62 18.31
CA THR A 117 -1.58 5.06 17.01
C THR A 117 -1.59 6.59 16.90
N ASP A 118 -0.49 7.19 16.45
CA ASP A 118 -0.27 8.65 16.46
C ASP A 118 -0.42 9.31 15.08
N ALA A 119 -1.33 8.81 14.24
CA ALA A 119 -1.59 9.34 12.89
C ALA A 119 -0.30 9.76 12.14
N PHE A 120 -0.10 11.07 11.94
CA PHE A 120 1.17 11.62 11.45
C PHE A 120 2.01 12.13 12.60
N GLU A 121 3.31 11.81 12.56
CA GLU A 121 4.24 12.44 13.48
C GLU A 121 4.49 13.90 13.08
N GLY A 122 3.93 14.81 13.87
CA GLY A 122 3.76 16.22 13.54
C GLY A 122 5.06 16.98 13.30
N SER A 123 6.20 16.48 13.77
CA SER A 123 7.52 17.11 13.61
C SER A 123 8.33 16.62 12.40
N VAL A 124 7.99 15.46 11.83
CA VAL A 124 8.81 14.78 10.82
C VAL A 124 8.41 15.20 9.41
N ARG A 125 9.41 15.44 8.55
CA ARG A 125 9.24 15.92 7.17
C ARG A 125 10.02 15.11 6.12
N ASP A 126 10.58 13.98 6.54
CA ASP A 126 11.44 13.14 5.73
C ASP A 126 10.75 11.81 5.42
N ILE A 127 10.81 11.38 4.16
CA ILE A 127 10.24 10.10 3.69
C ILE A 127 10.97 8.89 4.28
N ASP A 128 12.24 9.06 4.69
CA ASP A 128 13.04 7.99 5.29
C ASP A 128 12.92 7.92 6.81
N ALA A 129 12.16 8.83 7.43
CA ALA A 129 11.90 8.84 8.87
C ALA A 129 10.59 8.11 9.25
N THR A 130 10.36 7.93 10.55
CA THR A 130 9.11 7.37 11.11
C THR A 130 8.02 8.44 11.17
N TYR A 131 7.47 8.82 10.02
CA TYR A 131 6.56 9.96 9.90
C TYR A 131 5.07 9.61 10.08
N VAL A 132 4.71 8.33 10.16
CA VAL A 132 3.32 7.87 10.20
C VAL A 132 3.17 6.57 10.98
N ASP A 133 2.12 6.50 11.79
CA ASP A 133 1.56 5.23 12.25
C ASP A 133 0.55 4.74 11.23
N GLY A 134 0.91 3.69 10.49
CA GLY A 134 0.09 3.17 9.41
C GLY A 134 0.90 2.42 8.36
N ILE A 135 0.49 2.55 7.09
CA ILE A 135 1.13 1.87 5.95
C ILE A 135 1.59 2.92 4.94
N SER A 136 2.89 2.88 4.62
CA SER A 136 3.47 3.71 3.57
C SER A 136 3.81 2.83 2.36
N LEU A 137 3.29 3.21 1.19
CA LEU A 137 3.65 2.62 -0.09
C LEU A 137 4.62 3.56 -0.82
N THR A 138 5.80 3.04 -1.14
CA THR A 138 6.88 3.80 -1.78
C THR A 138 7.57 2.98 -2.87
N TYR A 139 8.23 3.66 -3.80
CA TYR A 139 9.10 3.03 -4.80
C TYR A 139 10.46 3.72 -4.87
N GLY A 140 11.45 3.01 -5.41
CA GLY A 140 12.84 3.45 -5.38
C GLY A 140 13.45 3.30 -3.98
N SER A 141 14.74 3.02 -3.94
CA SER A 141 15.50 2.91 -2.69
C SER A 141 16.39 4.14 -2.44
N ASN A 142 16.87 4.80 -3.50
CA ASN A 142 17.67 6.02 -3.40
C ASN A 142 17.64 6.80 -4.74
N PRO A 143 16.79 7.84 -4.89
CA PRO A 143 15.85 8.35 -3.89
C PRO A 143 14.64 7.43 -3.68
N ARG A 144 14.11 7.44 -2.46
CA ARG A 144 12.79 6.86 -2.14
C ARG A 144 11.71 7.86 -2.55
N ASN A 145 10.66 7.35 -3.20
CA ASN A 145 9.55 8.16 -3.71
C ASN A 145 8.23 7.66 -3.13
N HIS A 146 7.35 8.61 -2.81
CA HIS A 146 6.04 8.32 -2.23
C HIS A 146 5.04 7.92 -3.32
N ILE A 147 4.18 6.94 -3.01
CA ILE A 147 3.01 6.59 -3.84
C ILE A 147 1.74 6.94 -3.09
N TRP A 148 1.60 6.42 -1.87
CA TRP A 148 0.39 6.58 -1.08
C TRP A 148 0.60 6.19 0.39
N THR A 149 -0.16 6.78 1.31
CA THR A 149 -0.10 6.45 2.75
C THR A 149 -1.48 6.16 3.34
N PHE A 150 -1.62 5.06 4.08
CA PHE A 150 -2.68 4.88 5.06
C PHE A 150 -2.20 5.40 6.42
N VAL A 151 -3.00 6.24 7.05
CA VAL A 151 -2.72 6.87 8.34
C VAL A 151 -3.72 6.34 9.35
N ALA A 152 -3.22 5.73 10.43
CA ALA A 152 -4.05 5.23 11.52
C ALA A 152 -4.09 6.28 12.63
N ALA A 153 -5.22 6.96 12.77
CA ALA A 153 -5.48 7.85 13.89
C ALA A 153 -5.92 7.08 15.13
N LEU A 154 -5.62 7.64 16.31
CA LEU A 154 -5.98 7.04 17.59
C LEU A 154 -7.50 6.99 17.76
N HIS A 155 -8.15 8.11 17.49
CA HIS A 155 -9.59 8.33 17.67
C HIS A 155 -10.10 9.31 16.61
N GLU A 156 -11.42 9.38 16.43
CA GLU A 156 -12.05 10.41 15.60
C GLU A 156 -11.78 11.80 16.21
N HIS A 157 -11.79 11.86 17.53
CA HIS A 157 -11.52 13.06 18.32
C HIS A 157 -10.50 12.79 19.43
N HIS A 158 -9.50 13.67 19.55
CA HIS A 158 -8.51 13.60 20.61
C HIS A 158 -7.99 14.99 20.98
N SER A 159 -7.54 15.15 22.23
CA SER A 159 -6.95 16.40 22.72
C SER A 159 -5.52 16.61 22.22
N GLN A 160 -4.84 15.56 21.79
CA GLN A 160 -3.55 15.66 21.10
C GLN A 160 -3.80 15.72 19.60
N LYS A 161 -3.35 16.83 19.01
CA LYS A 161 -3.51 17.16 17.60
C LYS A 161 -2.90 16.12 16.66
N ASP A 162 -1.79 15.50 17.05
CA ASP A 162 -1.08 14.54 16.20
C ASP A 162 -1.69 13.13 16.27
N SER A 163 -2.62 12.86 17.20
CA SER A 163 -3.30 11.55 17.30
C SER A 163 -4.62 11.48 16.52
N VAL A 164 -4.95 12.50 15.71
CA VAL A 164 -6.19 12.58 14.91
C VAL A 164 -5.89 12.79 13.44
N CYS A 165 -6.85 12.44 12.59
CA CYS A 165 -6.74 12.72 11.18
C CYS A 165 -6.73 14.23 10.90
N PRO A 166 -5.95 14.69 9.89
CA PRO A 166 -5.93 16.11 9.52
C PRO A 166 -7.31 16.70 9.15
N CYS A 167 -8.27 15.85 8.80
CA CYS A 167 -9.62 16.22 8.35
C CYS A 167 -10.71 16.08 9.43
N THR A 168 -10.46 15.43 10.57
CA THR A 168 -11.52 15.09 11.53
C THR A 168 -11.93 16.24 12.46
N ASP A 169 -11.22 17.38 12.46
CA ASP A 169 -11.62 18.48 13.34
C ASP A 169 -11.14 19.88 12.94
N THR A 170 -12.06 20.84 12.89
CA THR A 170 -11.77 22.27 12.71
C THR A 170 -11.33 22.97 13.99
N ARG A 171 -11.38 22.28 15.14
CA ARG A 171 -10.93 22.83 16.44
C ARG A 171 -9.46 23.22 16.45
N TRP A 172 -8.63 22.60 15.61
CA TRP A 172 -7.20 22.88 15.54
C TRP A 172 -6.88 23.95 14.50
N ASN A 173 -6.41 25.10 14.97
CA ASN A 173 -5.87 26.15 14.13
C ASN A 173 -4.41 26.42 14.53
N PRO A 174 -3.40 26.02 13.73
CA PRO A 174 -3.52 25.33 12.43
C PRO A 174 -3.86 23.83 12.56
N PRO A 175 -4.35 23.16 11.49
CA PRO A 175 -4.67 21.73 11.49
C PRO A 175 -3.42 20.83 11.61
N PRO A 176 -3.57 19.52 11.88
CA PRO A 176 -2.48 18.54 11.85
C PRO A 176 -1.66 18.66 10.56
N VAL A 177 -0.33 18.58 10.68
CA VAL A 177 0.55 18.85 9.53
C VAL A 177 0.78 17.55 8.76
N VAL A 178 0.40 17.56 7.49
CA VAL A 178 0.76 16.49 6.54
C VAL A 178 2.14 16.80 5.97
N PRO A 179 3.10 15.86 6.02
CA PRO A 179 4.39 16.02 5.35
C PRO A 179 4.22 16.37 3.86
N SER A 180 4.95 17.38 3.38
CA SER A 180 4.74 17.94 2.04
C SER A 180 4.95 16.94 0.89
N PHE A 181 5.79 15.92 1.10
CA PHE A 181 6.03 14.87 0.10
C PHE A 181 4.84 13.90 -0.08
N ILE A 182 3.89 13.88 0.87
CA ILE A 182 2.66 13.06 0.78
C ILE A 182 1.57 13.80 0.01
N GLY A 183 1.48 15.13 0.21
CA GLY A 183 0.44 15.94 -0.41
C GLY A 183 -0.97 15.42 -0.08
N ASN A 184 -1.73 15.06 -1.11
CA ASN A 184 -3.10 14.53 -0.98
C ASN A 184 -3.17 13.01 -1.19
N ASP A 185 -2.03 12.34 -1.36
CA ASP A 185 -1.98 10.91 -1.66
C ASP A 185 -1.99 10.08 -0.37
N TYR A 186 -3.01 10.31 0.46
CA TYR A 186 -3.22 9.55 1.68
C TYR A 186 -4.70 9.31 1.97
N PHE A 187 -4.97 8.33 2.82
CA PHE A 187 -6.24 8.16 3.50
C PHE A 187 -5.97 8.04 4.99
N CYS A 188 -6.76 8.71 5.80
CA CYS A 188 -6.65 8.66 7.25
C CYS A 188 -7.96 8.19 7.84
N ASP A 189 -7.87 7.24 8.76
CA ASP A 189 -9.03 6.67 9.44
C ASP A 189 -8.65 6.14 10.83
N THR A 190 -9.65 5.76 11.60
CA THR A 190 -9.49 5.16 12.93
C THR A 190 -10.47 3.99 13.10
N GLY A 191 -10.02 2.97 13.83
CA GLY A 191 -10.89 1.88 14.29
C GLY A 191 -11.57 2.18 15.62
N SER A 192 -11.39 3.40 16.17
CA SER A 192 -11.95 3.80 17.45
C SER A 192 -12.91 4.99 17.30
N GLU A 193 -14.19 4.71 17.49
CA GLU A 193 -15.23 5.70 17.72
C GLU A 193 -15.19 6.09 19.20
N ASN A 194 -14.66 7.27 19.53
CA ASN A 194 -14.66 7.84 20.88
C ASN A 194 -15.11 9.29 20.83
#